data_AF-A0A955JBT3-F1
#
_entry.id   AF-A0A955JBT3-F1
#
_cell.length_a   1.000
_cell.length_b   1.000
_cell.length_c   1.000
_cell.angle_alpha   90.00
_cell.angle_beta   90.00
_cell.angle_gamma   90.00
#
_symmetry.space_group_name_H-M   'P 1'
#
loop_
_entity.id
_entity.type
_entity.pdbx_description
1 polymer ?
#
loop_
_entity_poly.entity_id
_entity_poly.type
_entity_poly.pdbx_seq_one_letter_code
_entity_poly.pdbx_strand_id
1 'polypeptide(L)'
;MFVLLTLLATACSAGPRDRPAAARAEVTALLAAKRAAVDEVRGRLDLIQAEQRARAQRSDVPSRIDLVTALALAAHGSQDYLEARERVWLAALAVTGERHRWRTRYGLGGSAEVARNDDGSSIAAGADGSISQSLEAGGSLLLSIATDVLRDLTGSPLRTARTLLASELVVPLARGSGRLVALEPLRQAQFNLLYELREFARFQQAFTIDIATRFYRTLQLRDIWRNETRTYESLQALVEEQADKASSGRLPDFQVDQARQELLLADDRRARALASYEASIEQLLLAMGLPITDAIELDDAALDELREAGPLPAPFPLERALATAAVRRLDLATSRDRERDACRHVAVARDALRMGLDLRVGAGLTTENDQPFDLADAAFDSLLGLDVDLPLERTDERNELVRRLVAARGARRDRERLGD
;
A
#
# COMPACT_ATOMS: atom_id res chain seq x y z
N MET A 1 1.63 39.57 23.45
CA MET A 1 2.38 39.61 22.17
C MET A 1 3.60 38.69 22.16
N PHE A 2 4.43 38.66 23.22
CA PHE A 2 5.62 37.79 23.29
C PHE A 2 5.31 36.28 23.38
N VAL A 3 4.26 35.87 24.11
CA VAL A 3 3.90 34.44 24.28
C VAL A 3 3.35 33.81 22.99
N LEU A 4 2.58 34.58 22.21
CA LEU A 4 2.04 34.16 20.90
C LEU A 4 3.18 33.95 19.88
N LEU A 5 4.22 34.82 19.91
CA LEU A 5 5.38 34.71 19.03
C LEU A 5 6.26 33.49 19.35
N THR A 6 6.39 33.12 20.63
CA THR A 6 7.13 31.92 21.06
C THR A 6 6.38 30.61 20.76
N LEU A 7 5.06 30.62 20.75
CA LEU A 7 4.23 29.47 20.31
C LEU A 7 4.23 29.32 18.77
N LEU A 8 4.22 30.42 18.02
CA LEU A 8 4.46 30.42 16.57
C LEU A 8 5.88 29.94 16.22
N ALA A 9 6.89 30.30 17.00
CA ALA A 9 8.27 29.88 16.79
C ALA A 9 8.51 28.38 17.11
N THR A 10 7.82 27.83 18.12
CA THR A 10 7.89 26.39 18.47
C THR A 10 7.01 25.51 17.58
N ALA A 11 5.88 26.02 17.07
CA ALA A 11 5.11 25.35 16.02
C ALA A 11 5.88 25.28 14.67
N CYS A 12 6.80 26.22 14.44
CA CYS A 12 7.72 26.23 13.30
C CYS A 12 9.01 25.41 13.50
N SER A 13 9.39 25.04 14.74
CA SER A 13 10.68 24.37 15.00
C SER A 13 10.66 22.86 14.72
N ALA A 14 9.49 22.22 14.68
CA ALA A 14 9.32 20.91 14.07
C ALA A 14 8.89 21.11 12.61
N GLY A 15 9.85 21.47 11.77
CA GLY A 15 9.59 21.83 10.38
C GLY A 15 8.84 20.74 9.60
N PRO A 16 8.12 21.08 8.52
CA PRO A 16 7.40 20.13 7.67
C PRO A 16 8.29 19.01 7.08
N ARG A 17 9.62 19.17 7.13
CA ARG A 17 10.60 18.17 6.66
C ARG A 17 10.76 16.96 7.59
N ASP A 18 10.47 17.08 8.88
CA ASP A 18 10.68 15.98 9.84
C ASP A 18 9.43 15.11 10.04
N ARG A 19 8.25 15.64 9.68
CA ARG A 19 6.97 14.91 9.78
C ARG A 19 6.93 13.62 8.93
N PRO A 20 7.45 13.60 7.68
CA PRO A 20 7.57 12.37 6.90
C PRO A 20 8.50 11.34 7.55
N ALA A 21 9.60 11.76 8.17
CA ALA A 21 10.55 10.86 8.83
C ALA A 21 9.93 10.18 10.06
N ALA A 22 9.19 10.93 10.88
CA ALA A 22 8.46 10.39 12.02
C ALA A 22 7.39 9.38 11.59
N ALA A 23 6.59 9.70 10.56
CA ALA A 23 5.59 8.78 10.02
C ALA A 23 6.23 7.48 9.50
N ARG A 24 7.38 7.59 8.81
CA ARG A 24 8.13 6.42 8.34
C ARG A 24 8.60 5.53 9.49
N ALA A 25 9.14 6.11 10.57
CA ALA A 25 9.59 5.34 11.72
C ALA A 25 8.44 4.56 12.38
N GLU A 26 7.27 5.18 12.51
CA GLU A 26 6.08 4.52 13.08
C GLU A 26 5.58 3.36 12.19
N VAL A 27 5.55 3.57 10.87
CA VAL A 27 5.19 2.51 9.90
C VAL A 27 6.18 1.36 9.94
N THR A 28 7.49 1.63 9.93
CA THR A 28 8.52 0.59 9.97
C THR A 28 8.43 -0.23 11.27
N ALA A 29 8.20 0.43 12.42
CA ALA A 29 7.99 -0.26 13.69
C ALA A 29 6.72 -1.14 13.68
N LEU A 30 5.62 -0.63 13.12
CA LEU A 30 4.37 -1.39 12.97
C LEU A 30 4.57 -2.63 12.10
N LEU A 31 5.22 -2.48 10.95
CA LEU A 31 5.49 -3.58 10.02
C LEU A 31 6.43 -4.61 10.64
N ALA A 32 7.46 -4.19 11.36
CA ALA A 32 8.35 -5.10 12.09
C ALA A 32 7.59 -5.95 13.12
N ALA A 33 6.67 -5.32 13.87
CA ALA A 33 5.84 -6.03 14.86
C ALA A 33 4.81 -6.96 14.22
N LYS A 34 4.24 -6.58 13.07
CA LYS A 34 3.16 -7.33 12.39
C LYS A 34 3.66 -8.40 11.42
N ARG A 35 4.94 -8.36 11.02
CA ARG A 35 5.55 -9.37 10.14
C ARG A 35 5.39 -10.79 10.68
N ALA A 36 5.51 -10.98 12.00
CA ALA A 36 5.34 -12.30 12.63
C ALA A 36 3.92 -12.89 12.50
N ALA A 37 2.94 -12.12 12.03
CA ALA A 37 1.60 -12.63 11.75
C ALA A 37 1.51 -13.35 10.40
N VAL A 38 2.50 -13.18 9.52
CA VAL A 38 2.59 -13.84 8.20
C VAL A 38 4.05 -14.28 7.99
N ASP A 39 4.37 -15.49 8.47
CA ASP A 39 5.72 -16.07 8.44
C ASP A 39 6.28 -16.18 7.02
N GLU A 40 5.41 -16.24 6.02
CA GLU A 40 5.76 -16.36 4.60
C GLU A 40 6.35 -15.06 4.02
N VAL A 41 6.19 -13.90 4.67
CA VAL A 41 6.73 -12.62 4.17
C VAL A 41 8.27 -12.59 4.27
N ARG A 42 8.93 -12.52 3.11
CA ARG A 42 10.40 -12.46 2.99
C ARG A 42 10.89 -11.04 2.67
N GLY A 43 12.19 -10.80 2.80
CA GLY A 43 12.80 -9.51 2.46
C GLY A 43 12.48 -8.37 3.43
N ARG A 44 12.71 -7.13 2.99
CA ARG A 44 12.48 -5.90 3.77
C ARG A 44 11.24 -5.18 3.27
N LEU A 45 10.40 -4.71 4.19
CA LEU A 45 9.17 -3.96 3.89
C LEU A 45 9.37 -2.44 3.90
N ASP A 46 10.55 -1.97 4.29
CA ASP A 46 10.92 -0.55 4.26
C ASP A 46 11.13 -0.10 2.81
N LEU A 47 10.25 0.79 2.32
CA LEU A 47 10.26 1.30 0.95
C LEU A 47 11.58 1.98 0.59
N ILE A 48 12.06 2.89 1.43
CA ILE A 48 13.16 3.80 1.09
C ILE A 48 14.48 3.05 1.06
N GLN A 49 14.71 2.21 2.06
CA GLN A 49 15.93 1.40 2.10
C GLN A 49 15.98 0.41 0.95
N ALA A 50 14.83 -0.11 0.53
CA ALA A 50 14.76 -1.01 -0.59
C ALA A 50 14.96 -0.30 -1.94
N GLU A 51 14.45 0.93 -2.12
CA GLU A 51 14.79 1.78 -3.28
C GLU A 51 16.26 2.16 -3.33
N GLN A 52 16.86 2.53 -2.19
CA GLN A 52 18.29 2.84 -2.12
C GLN A 52 19.15 1.65 -2.56
N ARG A 53 18.81 0.44 -2.10
CA ARG A 53 19.47 -0.80 -2.55
C ARG A 53 19.27 -1.06 -4.03
N ALA A 54 18.05 -0.86 -4.54
CA ALA A 54 17.75 -1.03 -5.96
C ALA A 54 18.58 -0.08 -6.83
N ARG A 55 18.71 1.19 -6.42
CA ARG A 55 19.55 2.17 -7.12
C ARG A 55 21.02 1.76 -7.12
N ALA A 56 21.54 1.30 -5.99
CA ALA A 56 22.93 0.84 -5.88
C ALA A 56 23.20 -0.41 -6.76
N GLN A 57 22.26 -1.34 -6.84
CA GLN A 57 22.41 -2.54 -7.67
C GLN A 57 22.29 -2.26 -9.17
N ARG A 58 21.45 -1.29 -9.57
CA ARG A 58 21.38 -0.86 -10.98
C ARG A 58 22.67 -0.19 -11.47
N SER A 59 23.49 0.37 -10.57
CA SER A 59 24.78 0.96 -10.95
C SER A 59 25.92 -0.06 -11.04
N ASP A 60 25.75 -1.27 -10.51
CA ASP A 60 26.79 -2.30 -10.42
C ASP A 60 26.22 -3.66 -10.81
N VAL A 61 25.70 -3.75 -12.04
CA VAL A 61 25.13 -4.99 -12.58
C VAL A 61 26.29 -5.89 -13.02
N PRO A 62 26.37 -7.14 -12.52
CA PRO A 62 27.42 -8.06 -12.96
C PRO A 62 27.22 -8.43 -14.42
N SER A 63 28.33 -8.60 -15.15
CA SER A 63 28.32 -9.00 -16.56
C SER A 63 27.75 -10.40 -16.80
N ARG A 64 27.85 -11.28 -15.78
CA ARG A 64 27.25 -12.63 -15.79
C ARG A 64 26.19 -12.73 -14.70
N ILE A 65 24.98 -13.14 -15.09
CA ILE A 65 23.83 -13.27 -14.19
C ILE A 65 23.43 -14.74 -14.07
N ASP A 66 23.52 -15.27 -12.85
CA ASP A 66 22.92 -16.56 -12.48
C ASP A 66 21.47 -16.37 -12.01
N LEU A 67 20.76 -17.48 -11.76
CA LEU A 67 19.35 -17.42 -11.33
C LEU A 67 19.18 -16.67 -10.00
N VAL A 68 20.11 -16.86 -9.05
CA VAL A 68 20.03 -16.22 -7.73
C VAL A 68 20.19 -14.70 -7.86
N THR A 69 21.15 -14.26 -8.68
CA THR A 69 21.37 -12.84 -8.99
C THR A 69 20.18 -12.27 -9.76
N ALA A 70 19.62 -13.00 -10.74
CA ALA A 70 18.42 -12.58 -11.46
C ALA A 70 17.25 -12.33 -10.49
N LEU A 71 16.98 -13.26 -9.57
CA LEU A 71 15.93 -13.11 -8.56
C LEU A 71 16.20 -11.93 -7.61
N ALA A 72 17.44 -11.74 -7.18
CA ALA A 72 17.82 -10.63 -6.32
C ALA A 72 17.63 -9.28 -7.02
N LEU A 73 18.12 -9.16 -8.26
CA LEU A 73 17.96 -7.97 -9.09
C LEU A 73 16.47 -7.67 -9.32
N ALA A 74 15.68 -8.70 -9.65
CA ALA A 74 14.24 -8.55 -9.87
C ALA A 74 13.51 -8.07 -8.61
N ALA A 75 13.79 -8.65 -7.45
CA ALA A 75 13.15 -8.26 -6.19
C ALA A 75 13.48 -6.81 -5.74
N HIS A 76 14.56 -6.24 -6.27
CA HIS A 76 14.96 -4.87 -5.98
C HIS A 76 14.52 -3.89 -7.07
N GLY A 77 14.67 -4.25 -8.34
CA GLY A 77 14.50 -3.37 -9.48
C GLY A 77 13.13 -3.41 -10.14
N SER A 78 12.35 -4.47 -9.97
CA SER A 78 11.07 -4.63 -10.67
C SER A 78 9.99 -3.65 -10.17
N GLN A 79 9.31 -2.97 -11.09
CA GLN A 79 8.22 -2.04 -10.78
C GLN A 79 7.07 -2.74 -10.06
N ASP A 80 6.66 -3.92 -10.54
CA ASP A 80 5.59 -4.72 -9.92
C ASP A 80 5.89 -5.04 -8.45
N TYR A 81 7.16 -5.32 -8.13
CA TYR A 81 7.59 -5.60 -6.76
C TYR A 81 7.56 -4.35 -5.88
N LEU A 82 7.95 -3.20 -6.43
CA LEU A 82 7.85 -1.91 -5.74
C LEU A 82 6.38 -1.58 -5.44
N GLU A 83 5.49 -1.69 -6.41
CA GLU A 83 4.06 -1.44 -6.27
C GLU A 83 3.41 -2.37 -5.23
N ALA A 84 3.77 -3.65 -5.23
CA ALA A 84 3.29 -4.60 -4.23
C ALA A 84 3.74 -4.21 -2.81
N ARG A 85 4.97 -3.71 -2.66
CA ARG A 85 5.49 -3.21 -1.37
C ARG A 85 4.82 -1.89 -0.96
N GLU A 86 4.54 -1.01 -1.91
CA GLU A 86 3.83 0.26 -1.66
C GLU A 86 2.41 0.04 -1.15
N ARG A 87 1.69 -0.95 -1.67
CA ARG A 87 0.37 -1.33 -1.15
C ARG A 87 0.41 -1.68 0.34
N VAL A 88 1.37 -2.50 0.75
CA VAL A 88 1.58 -2.85 2.18
C VAL A 88 1.90 -1.60 3.00
N TRP A 89 2.75 -0.73 2.48
CA TRP A 89 3.13 0.51 3.16
C TRP A 89 1.93 1.46 3.35
N LEU A 90 1.11 1.66 2.32
CA LEU A 90 -0.10 2.48 2.38
C LEU A 90 -1.14 1.89 3.35
N ALA A 91 -1.28 0.57 3.38
CA ALA A 91 -2.15 -0.10 4.36
C ALA A 91 -1.64 0.10 5.80
N ALA A 92 -0.31 0.09 6.01
CA ALA A 92 0.27 0.39 7.31
C ALA A 92 0.07 1.86 7.72
N LEU A 93 0.18 2.80 6.77
CA LEU A 93 -0.14 4.22 7.00
C LEU A 93 -1.61 4.42 7.39
N ALA A 94 -2.54 3.67 6.78
CA ALA A 94 -3.94 3.71 7.18
C ALA A 94 -4.13 3.28 8.64
N VAL A 95 -3.41 2.25 9.11
CA VAL A 95 -3.44 1.82 10.52
C VAL A 95 -2.89 2.90 11.44
N THR A 96 -1.76 3.52 11.10
CA THR A 96 -1.19 4.59 11.93
C THR A 96 -2.11 5.81 11.97
N GLY A 97 -2.78 6.12 10.86
CA GLY A 97 -3.80 7.18 10.79
C GLY A 97 -4.99 6.91 11.72
N GLU A 98 -5.55 5.69 11.69
CA GLU A 98 -6.62 5.31 12.61
C GLU A 98 -6.15 5.37 14.07
N ARG A 99 -4.95 4.84 14.39
CA ARG A 99 -4.39 4.93 15.75
C ARG A 99 -4.25 6.38 16.24
N HIS A 100 -3.89 7.30 15.35
CA HIS A 100 -3.75 8.71 15.70
C HIS A 100 -5.10 9.35 16.07
N ARG A 101 -6.22 8.92 15.47
CA ARG A 101 -7.58 9.39 15.84
C ARG A 101 -7.98 9.02 17.27
N TRP A 102 -7.35 8.00 17.85
CA TRP A 102 -7.56 7.55 19.23
C TRP A 102 -6.56 8.16 20.21
N ARG A 103 -5.48 8.80 19.73
CA ARG A 103 -4.56 9.57 20.57
C ARG A 103 -5.19 10.91 20.93
N THR A 104 -4.74 11.50 22.04
CA THR A 104 -5.05 12.89 22.37
C THR A 104 -4.49 13.80 21.28
N ARG A 105 -5.37 14.59 20.66
CA ARG A 105 -5.03 15.54 19.60
C ARG A 105 -5.03 16.95 20.17
N TYR A 106 -4.06 17.74 19.73
CA TYR A 106 -3.90 19.12 20.15
C TYR A 106 -4.13 20.01 18.94
N GLY A 107 -4.94 21.04 19.10
CA GLY A 107 -5.15 22.11 18.12
C GLY A 107 -4.66 23.43 18.70
N LEU A 108 -4.05 24.25 17.85
CA LEU A 108 -3.76 25.65 18.14
C LEU A 108 -4.02 26.44 16.85
N GLY A 109 -4.86 27.45 16.95
CA GLY A 109 -5.30 28.28 15.85
C GLY A 109 -5.21 29.75 16.18
N GLY A 110 -5.27 30.57 15.13
CA GLY A 110 -5.32 32.00 15.23
C GLY A 110 -5.86 32.61 13.95
N SER A 111 -6.63 33.68 14.09
CA SER A 111 -7.27 34.39 12.99
C SER A 111 -7.05 35.89 13.16
N ALA A 112 -7.04 36.60 12.04
CA ALA A 112 -7.05 38.04 12.02
C ALA A 112 -7.89 38.48 10.82
N GLU A 113 -8.87 39.32 11.07
CA GLU A 113 -9.82 39.78 10.07
C GLU A 113 -9.99 41.29 10.16
N VAL A 114 -10.14 41.92 9.01
CA VAL A 114 -10.46 43.34 8.88
C VAL A 114 -11.80 43.44 8.17
N ALA A 115 -12.80 43.98 8.86
CA ALA A 115 -14.10 44.24 8.30
C ALA A 115 -14.26 45.73 8.02
N ARG A 116 -14.89 46.07 6.90
CA ARG A 116 -15.24 47.45 6.54
C ARG A 116 -16.69 47.48 6.07
N ASN A 117 -17.50 48.24 6.79
CA ASN A 117 -18.92 48.47 6.50
C ASN A 117 -19.15 49.96 6.29
N ASP A 118 -20.38 50.34 5.91
CA ASP A 118 -20.78 51.73 5.71
C ASP A 118 -20.62 52.56 7.00
N ASP A 119 -20.75 51.93 8.16
CA ASP A 119 -20.64 52.54 9.49
C ASP A 119 -19.20 52.61 10.03
N GLY A 120 -18.21 51.97 9.38
CA GLY A 120 -16.84 51.99 9.89
C GLY A 120 -15.94 50.83 9.50
N SER A 121 -14.73 50.81 10.07
CA SER A 121 -13.80 49.67 9.99
C SER A 121 -13.47 49.10 11.37
N SER A 122 -13.40 47.78 11.46
CA SER A 122 -13.03 47.04 12.66
C SER A 122 -11.96 46.00 12.37
N ILE A 123 -11.14 45.72 13.38
CA ILE A 123 -10.14 44.64 13.36
C ILE A 123 -10.56 43.63 14.42
N ALA A 124 -10.70 42.38 14.00
CA ALA A 124 -10.88 41.25 14.89
C ALA A 124 -9.63 40.36 14.84
N ALA A 125 -9.16 39.91 15.99
CA ALA A 125 -8.10 38.92 16.08
C ALA A 125 -8.50 37.83 17.08
N GLY A 126 -8.46 36.59 16.62
CA GLY A 126 -8.79 35.41 17.42
C GLY A 126 -7.57 34.54 17.68
N ALA A 127 -7.55 33.86 18.81
CA ALA A 127 -6.61 32.79 19.10
C ALA A 127 -7.34 31.66 19.82
N ASP A 128 -7.13 30.42 19.38
CA ASP A 128 -7.78 29.24 19.95
C ASP A 128 -6.79 28.12 20.20
N GLY A 129 -7.11 27.27 21.18
CA GLY A 129 -6.40 26.06 21.51
C GLY A 129 -7.39 24.98 21.89
N SER A 130 -7.10 23.73 21.52
CA SER A 130 -7.97 22.60 21.86
C SER A 130 -7.19 21.32 22.17
N ILE A 131 -7.79 20.49 23.01
CA ILE A 131 -7.37 19.13 23.32
C ILE A 131 -8.58 18.23 23.08
N SER A 132 -8.49 17.29 22.14
CA SER A 132 -9.58 16.35 21.85
C SER A 132 -9.14 14.91 21.98
N GLN A 133 -10.02 14.04 22.47
CA GLN A 133 -9.75 12.61 22.61
C GLN A 133 -11.02 11.79 22.37
N SER A 134 -10.90 10.77 21.51
CA SER A 134 -11.96 9.78 21.29
C SER A 134 -11.93 8.71 22.39
N LEU A 135 -13.10 8.29 22.87
CA LEU A 135 -13.26 7.30 23.94
C LEU A 135 -13.63 5.94 23.36
N GLU A 136 -13.05 4.85 23.88
CA GLU A 136 -13.29 3.50 23.34
C GLU A 136 -14.76 3.05 23.39
N ALA A 137 -15.58 3.69 24.22
CA ALA A 137 -17.02 3.45 24.31
C ALA A 137 -17.84 4.15 23.22
N GLY A 138 -17.21 4.91 22.31
CA GLY A 138 -17.88 5.63 21.20
C GLY A 138 -18.06 7.13 21.41
N GLY A 139 -17.69 7.65 22.59
CA GLY A 139 -17.78 9.06 22.93
C GLY A 139 -16.54 9.88 22.59
N SER A 140 -16.57 11.16 22.94
CA SER A 140 -15.45 12.09 22.77
C SER A 140 -15.37 13.10 23.90
N LEU A 141 -14.15 13.49 24.25
CA LEU A 141 -13.85 14.57 25.17
C LEU A 141 -13.15 15.69 24.40
N LEU A 142 -13.62 16.93 24.56
CA LEU A 142 -13.02 18.14 24.03
C LEU A 142 -12.81 19.14 25.16
N LEU A 143 -11.60 19.68 25.24
CA LEU A 143 -11.26 20.85 26.04
C LEU A 143 -10.83 21.93 25.06
N SER A 144 -11.38 23.13 25.13
CA SER A 144 -11.02 24.23 24.24
C SER A 144 -10.90 25.55 25.00
N ILE A 145 -9.99 26.38 24.55
CA ILE A 145 -9.85 27.76 24.99
C ILE A 145 -9.80 28.65 23.76
N ALA A 146 -10.56 29.73 23.73
CA ALA A 146 -10.58 30.69 22.65
C ALA A 146 -10.60 32.10 23.23
N THR A 147 -9.93 33.03 22.55
CA THR A 147 -10.07 34.45 22.83
C THR A 147 -10.21 35.23 21.55
N ASP A 148 -11.19 36.14 21.52
CA ASP A 148 -11.44 37.04 20.42
C ASP A 148 -11.29 38.48 20.91
N VAL A 149 -10.45 39.26 20.22
CA VAL A 149 -10.24 40.68 20.49
C VAL A 149 -10.78 41.48 19.34
N LEU A 150 -11.79 42.31 19.61
CA LEU A 150 -12.36 43.25 18.67
C LEU A 150 -11.86 44.66 18.99
N ARG A 151 -11.46 45.40 17.95
CA ARG A 151 -11.11 46.81 18.04
C ARG A 151 -11.74 47.58 16.89
N ASP A 152 -12.60 48.53 17.23
CA ASP A 152 -13.14 49.48 16.26
C ASP A 152 -12.11 50.58 15.95
N LEU A 153 -11.93 50.88 14.67
CA LEU A 153 -10.98 51.87 14.18
C LEU A 153 -11.62 53.24 13.90
N THR A 154 -12.93 53.27 13.68
CA THR A 154 -13.72 54.48 13.38
C THR A 154 -14.79 54.66 14.45
N GLY A 155 -14.47 55.40 15.52
CA GLY A 155 -15.35 55.61 16.66
C GLY A 155 -14.58 55.81 17.97
N SER A 156 -15.27 55.67 19.12
CA SER A 156 -14.57 55.53 20.41
C SER A 156 -13.83 54.19 20.41
N PRO A 157 -12.52 54.14 20.68
CA PRO A 157 -11.75 52.91 20.64
C PRO A 157 -12.15 52.01 21.81
N LEU A 158 -13.25 51.28 21.67
CA LEU A 158 -13.60 50.18 22.55
C LEU A 158 -12.78 48.97 22.10
N ARG A 159 -12.05 48.40 23.05
CA ARG A 159 -11.33 47.15 22.87
C ARG A 159 -12.02 46.12 23.72
N THR A 160 -12.82 45.27 23.11
CA THR A 160 -13.46 44.17 23.81
C THR A 160 -12.67 42.90 23.54
N ALA A 161 -12.26 42.22 24.59
CA ALA A 161 -11.71 40.88 24.56
C ALA A 161 -12.72 39.93 25.20
N ARG A 162 -13.12 38.90 24.44
CA ARG A 162 -13.91 37.80 24.96
C ARG A 162 -13.01 36.59 25.09
N THR A 163 -13.01 35.92 26.23
CA THR A 163 -12.35 34.61 26.39
C THR A 163 -13.36 33.56 26.78
N LEU A 164 -13.30 32.39 26.14
CA LEU A 164 -14.11 31.21 26.41
C LEU A 164 -13.18 30.04 26.72
N LEU A 165 -13.34 29.42 27.88
CA LEU A 165 -12.77 28.11 28.20
C LEU A 165 -13.92 27.13 28.30
N ALA A 166 -13.93 26.09 27.49
CA ALA A 166 -14.99 25.09 27.45
C ALA A 166 -14.44 23.67 27.61
N SER A 167 -15.24 22.84 28.25
CA SER A 167 -15.07 21.39 28.29
C SER A 167 -16.37 20.75 27.83
N GLU A 168 -16.28 19.74 26.98
CA GLU A 168 -17.41 19.02 26.42
C GLU A 168 -17.11 17.53 26.38
N LEU A 169 -17.98 16.74 27.02
CA LEU A 169 -17.97 15.29 27.02
C LEU A 169 -19.26 14.81 26.37
N VAL A 170 -19.12 14.05 25.28
CA VAL A 170 -20.23 13.41 24.57
C VAL A 170 -20.10 11.91 24.71
N VAL A 171 -21.13 11.24 25.22
CA VAL A 171 -21.16 9.77 25.37
C VAL A 171 -22.44 9.20 24.74
N PRO A 172 -22.33 8.40 23.67
CA PRO A 172 -23.48 7.68 23.14
C PRO A 172 -23.89 6.55 24.11
N LEU A 173 -25.18 6.49 24.42
CA LEU A 173 -25.79 5.50 25.33
C LEU A 173 -26.56 4.41 24.57
N ALA A 174 -26.91 4.64 23.30
CA ALA A 174 -27.64 3.70 22.46
C ALA A 174 -26.89 3.43 21.14
N ARG A 175 -27.31 4.01 20.01
CA ARG A 175 -26.57 3.92 18.74
C ARG A 175 -25.17 4.49 18.88
N GLY A 176 -24.18 3.83 18.28
CA GLY A 176 -22.78 4.24 18.31
C GLY A 176 -22.07 3.89 19.62
N SER A 177 -22.79 3.32 20.60
CA SER A 177 -22.21 2.93 21.88
C SER A 177 -21.43 1.61 21.77
N GLY A 178 -20.37 1.54 22.56
CA GLY A 178 -19.60 0.32 22.78
C GLY A 178 -18.43 0.10 21.83
N ARG A 179 -17.45 -0.66 22.34
CA ARG A 179 -16.16 -0.92 21.68
C ARG A 179 -16.28 -1.62 20.34
N LEU A 180 -17.35 -2.40 20.13
CA LEU A 180 -17.55 -3.13 18.88
C LEU A 180 -17.77 -2.18 17.70
N VAL A 181 -18.55 -1.11 17.89
CA VAL A 181 -18.86 -0.12 16.86
C VAL A 181 -17.77 0.93 16.79
N ALA A 182 -17.39 1.49 17.95
CA ALA A 182 -16.41 2.56 18.05
C ALA A 182 -15.05 2.16 17.47
N LEU A 183 -14.53 0.98 17.84
CA LEU A 183 -13.19 0.53 17.38
C LEU A 183 -13.21 -0.17 16.02
N GLU A 184 -14.36 -0.34 15.36
CA GLU A 184 -14.41 -1.09 14.10
C GLU A 184 -13.55 -0.48 12.98
N PRO A 185 -13.48 0.85 12.78
CA PRO A 185 -12.58 1.44 11.77
C PRO A 185 -11.11 1.06 11.99
N LEU A 186 -10.64 1.12 13.25
CA LEU A 186 -9.28 0.72 13.62
C LEU A 186 -9.07 -0.78 13.41
N ARG A 187 -10.04 -1.61 13.81
CA ARG A 187 -9.99 -3.06 13.59
C ARG A 187 -9.91 -3.38 12.09
N GLN A 188 -10.74 -2.74 11.28
CA GLN A 188 -10.75 -2.96 9.84
C GLN A 188 -9.43 -2.55 9.19
N ALA A 189 -8.85 -1.41 9.58
CA ALA A 189 -7.53 -1.00 9.09
C ALA A 189 -6.46 -2.05 9.42
N GLN A 190 -6.49 -2.63 10.62
CA GLN A 190 -5.55 -3.67 11.04
C GLN A 190 -5.72 -4.98 10.24
N PHE A 191 -6.96 -5.40 9.96
CA PHE A 191 -7.23 -6.56 9.11
C PHE A 191 -6.86 -6.31 7.65
N ASN A 192 -7.13 -5.11 7.12
CA ASN A 192 -6.70 -4.72 5.78
C ASN A 192 -5.17 -4.83 5.63
N LEU A 193 -4.40 -4.34 6.61
CA LEU A 193 -2.95 -4.53 6.62
C LEU A 193 -2.55 -6.01 6.62
N LEU A 194 -3.23 -6.85 7.41
CA LEU A 194 -2.96 -8.29 7.42
C LEU A 194 -3.25 -8.93 6.05
N TYR A 195 -4.31 -8.51 5.37
CA TYR A 195 -4.65 -9.00 4.03
C TYR A 195 -3.62 -8.58 2.99
N GLU A 196 -3.17 -7.32 3.02
CA GLU A 196 -2.11 -6.84 2.14
C GLU A 196 -0.77 -7.56 2.40
N LEU A 197 -0.44 -7.86 3.66
CA LEU A 197 0.74 -8.67 3.98
C LEU A 197 0.66 -10.10 3.40
N ARG A 198 -0.50 -10.74 3.51
CA ARG A 198 -0.74 -12.07 2.93
C ARG A 198 -0.67 -12.04 1.41
N GLU A 199 -1.26 -11.02 0.78
CA GLU A 199 -1.21 -10.84 -0.66
C GLU A 199 0.20 -10.57 -1.15
N PHE A 200 0.97 -9.76 -0.42
CA PHE A 200 2.38 -9.53 -0.71
C PHE A 200 3.22 -10.82 -0.62
N ALA A 201 2.98 -11.67 0.39
CA ALA A 201 3.68 -12.95 0.50
C ALA A 201 3.37 -13.89 -0.67
N ARG A 202 2.10 -13.95 -1.10
CA ARG A 202 1.69 -14.71 -2.30
C ARG A 202 2.30 -14.14 -3.57
N PHE A 203 2.31 -12.81 -3.70
CA PHE A 203 2.96 -12.12 -4.79
C PHE A 203 4.45 -12.47 -4.86
N GLN A 204 5.18 -12.48 -3.73
CA GLN A 204 6.59 -12.87 -3.71
C GLN A 204 6.80 -14.29 -4.27
N GLN A 205 5.95 -15.25 -3.89
CA GLN A 205 6.02 -16.62 -4.39
C GLN A 205 5.77 -16.68 -5.90
N ALA A 206 4.69 -16.05 -6.38
CA ALA A 206 4.35 -16.03 -7.80
C ALA A 206 5.42 -15.32 -8.64
N PHE A 207 5.93 -14.19 -8.14
CA PHE A 207 6.98 -13.40 -8.77
C PHE A 207 8.29 -14.18 -8.90
N THR A 208 8.71 -14.88 -7.84
CA THR A 208 9.89 -15.76 -7.90
C THR A 208 9.74 -16.84 -8.97
N ILE A 209 8.57 -17.47 -9.07
CA ILE A 209 8.30 -18.49 -10.09
C ILE A 209 8.29 -17.88 -11.49
N ASP A 210 7.69 -16.71 -11.68
CA ASP A 210 7.64 -16.01 -12.97
C ASP A 210 9.05 -15.66 -13.48
N ILE A 211 9.88 -15.03 -12.64
CA ILE A 211 11.26 -14.68 -12.99
C ILE A 211 12.09 -15.92 -13.30
N ALA A 212 12.00 -16.97 -12.47
CA ALA A 212 12.71 -18.23 -12.74
C ALA A 212 12.26 -18.87 -14.06
N THR A 213 10.95 -18.86 -14.34
CA THR A 213 10.40 -19.40 -15.59
C THR A 213 10.91 -18.63 -16.81
N ARG A 214 10.93 -17.29 -16.74
CA ARG A 214 11.49 -16.44 -17.80
C ARG A 214 12.97 -16.72 -18.00
N PHE A 215 13.74 -16.77 -16.91
CA PHE A 215 15.17 -17.06 -16.94
C PHE A 215 15.46 -18.39 -17.66
N TYR A 216 14.82 -19.48 -17.25
CA TYR A 216 15.00 -20.79 -17.90
C TYR A 216 14.54 -20.80 -19.36
N ARG A 217 13.45 -20.11 -19.69
CA ARG A 217 12.97 -19.99 -21.08
C ARG A 217 13.98 -19.24 -21.96
N THR A 218 14.59 -18.17 -21.46
CA THR A 218 15.63 -17.43 -22.17
C THR A 218 16.86 -18.31 -22.41
N LEU A 219 17.28 -19.08 -21.40
CA LEU A 219 18.37 -20.06 -21.56
C LEU A 219 18.04 -21.11 -22.63
N GLN A 220 16.82 -21.65 -22.63
CA GLN A 220 16.36 -22.61 -23.63
C GLN A 220 16.37 -22.02 -25.05
N LEU A 221 15.91 -20.78 -25.23
CA LEU A 221 15.89 -20.10 -26.53
C LEU A 221 17.32 -19.82 -27.05
N ARG A 222 18.25 -19.51 -26.15
CA ARG A 222 19.67 -19.37 -26.50
C ARG A 222 20.26 -20.68 -27.00
N ASP A 223 19.94 -21.80 -26.36
CA ASP A 223 20.41 -23.12 -26.79
C ASP A 223 19.83 -23.50 -28.16
N ILE A 224 18.57 -23.17 -28.43
CA ILE A 224 17.96 -23.35 -29.75
C ILE A 224 18.71 -22.53 -30.80
N TRP A 225 18.97 -21.24 -30.54
CA TRP A 225 19.73 -20.39 -31.45
C TRP A 225 21.16 -20.92 -31.70
N ARG A 226 21.87 -21.37 -30.66
CA ARG A 226 23.20 -21.99 -30.80
C ARG A 226 23.15 -23.26 -31.65
N ASN A 227 22.11 -24.08 -31.50
CA ASN A 227 21.95 -25.31 -32.27
C ASN A 227 21.63 -25.03 -33.75
N GLU A 228 20.73 -24.09 -34.04
CA GLU A 228 20.45 -23.65 -35.42
C GLU A 228 21.69 -23.01 -36.06
N THR A 229 22.51 -22.28 -35.29
CA THR A 229 23.77 -21.70 -35.78
C THR A 229 24.77 -22.79 -36.19
N ARG A 230 24.98 -23.82 -35.34
CA ARG A 230 25.83 -24.97 -35.69
C ARG A 230 25.31 -25.73 -36.92
N THR A 231 23.99 -25.81 -37.06
CA THR A 231 23.33 -26.45 -38.21
C THR A 231 23.60 -25.66 -39.50
N TYR A 232 23.46 -24.33 -39.44
CA TYR A 232 23.80 -23.43 -40.54
C TYR A 232 25.27 -23.57 -40.95
N GLU A 233 26.21 -23.56 -40.00
CA GLU A 233 27.65 -23.72 -40.27
C GLU A 233 27.97 -25.08 -40.93
N SER A 234 27.31 -26.15 -40.47
CA SER A 234 27.47 -27.49 -41.04
C SER A 234 26.93 -27.57 -42.48
N LEU A 235 25.78 -26.93 -42.75
CA LEU A 235 25.20 -26.87 -44.09
C LEU A 235 26.01 -25.96 -45.03
N GLN A 236 26.62 -24.90 -44.52
CA GLN A 236 27.48 -24.03 -45.31
C GLN A 236 28.71 -24.81 -45.83
N ALA A 237 29.37 -25.56 -44.95
CA ALA A 237 30.47 -26.43 -45.33
C ALA A 237 30.04 -27.51 -46.34
N LEU A 238 28.84 -28.07 -46.18
CA LEU A 238 28.28 -29.03 -47.13
C LEU A 238 28.06 -28.40 -48.51
N VAL A 239 27.48 -27.20 -48.59
CA VAL A 239 27.27 -26.48 -49.86
C VAL A 239 28.59 -26.23 -50.58
N GLU A 240 29.62 -25.81 -49.84
CA GLU A 240 30.97 -25.57 -50.39
C GLU A 240 31.56 -26.87 -50.97
N GLU A 241 31.49 -27.97 -50.22
CA GLU A 241 31.96 -29.29 -50.69
C GLU A 241 31.21 -29.78 -51.94
N GLN A 242 29.88 -29.62 -51.98
CA GLN A 242 29.08 -30.03 -53.14
C GLN A 242 29.37 -29.14 -54.37
N ALA A 243 29.61 -27.84 -54.18
CA ALA A 243 29.99 -26.93 -55.27
C ALA A 243 31.35 -27.33 -55.88
N ASP A 244 32.32 -27.71 -55.06
CA ASP A 244 33.63 -28.21 -55.53
C ASP A 244 33.49 -29.52 -56.33
N LYS A 245 32.62 -30.44 -55.87
CA LYS A 245 32.34 -31.69 -56.60
C LYS A 245 31.62 -31.43 -57.93
N ALA A 246 30.68 -30.48 -57.96
CA ALA A 246 29.95 -30.12 -59.16
C ALA A 246 30.86 -29.46 -60.20
N SER A 247 31.74 -28.54 -59.78
CA SER A 247 32.73 -27.91 -60.67
C SER A 247 33.72 -28.92 -61.28
N SER A 248 33.94 -30.05 -60.60
CA SER A 248 34.73 -31.19 -61.10
C SER A 248 33.92 -32.18 -61.96
N GLY A 249 32.64 -31.92 -62.23
CA GLY A 249 31.73 -32.81 -62.96
C GLY A 249 31.36 -34.08 -62.19
N ARG A 250 31.63 -34.16 -60.88
CA ARG A 250 31.42 -35.34 -60.03
C ARG A 250 30.07 -35.33 -59.31
N LEU A 251 29.32 -34.24 -59.43
CA LEU A 251 28.01 -34.05 -58.83
C LEU A 251 27.11 -33.27 -59.80
N PRO A 252 25.82 -33.60 -59.93
CA PRO A 252 24.88 -32.77 -60.68
C PRO A 252 24.61 -31.41 -60.02
N ASP A 253 24.50 -30.34 -60.83
CA ASP A 253 24.25 -28.97 -60.36
C ASP A 253 22.97 -28.83 -59.51
N PHE A 254 21.91 -29.59 -59.84
CA PHE A 254 20.66 -29.54 -59.07
C PHE A 254 20.83 -29.96 -57.60
N GLN A 255 21.83 -30.78 -57.28
CA GLN A 255 22.12 -31.16 -55.89
C GLN A 255 22.78 -30.02 -55.12
N VAL A 256 23.59 -29.20 -55.80
CA VAL A 256 24.12 -27.94 -55.24
C VAL A 256 22.99 -26.96 -54.97
N ASP A 257 22.05 -26.83 -55.92
CA ASP A 257 20.90 -25.95 -55.74
C ASP A 257 19.97 -26.42 -54.61
N GLN A 258 19.78 -27.74 -54.43
CA GLN A 258 19.06 -28.28 -53.28
C GLN A 258 19.78 -27.96 -51.96
N ALA A 259 21.09 -28.17 -51.88
CA ALA A 259 21.88 -27.85 -50.69
C ALA A 259 21.85 -26.34 -50.36
N ARG A 260 21.89 -25.48 -51.40
CA ARG A 260 21.72 -24.02 -51.24
C ARG A 260 20.33 -23.68 -50.69
N GLN A 261 19.28 -24.35 -51.16
CA GLN A 261 17.93 -24.15 -50.63
C GLN A 261 17.84 -24.55 -49.15
N GLU A 262 18.45 -25.67 -48.77
CA GLU A 262 18.52 -26.12 -47.36
C GLU A 262 19.28 -25.13 -46.48
N LEU A 263 20.39 -24.56 -46.99
CA LEU A 263 21.15 -23.50 -46.32
C LEU A 263 20.31 -22.24 -46.11
N LEU A 264 19.57 -21.78 -47.12
CA LEU A 264 18.68 -20.62 -47.01
C LEU A 264 17.57 -20.84 -45.97
N LEU A 265 16.99 -22.03 -45.93
CA LEU A 265 16.00 -22.39 -44.91
C LEU A 265 16.62 -22.45 -43.50
N ALA A 266 17.87 -22.91 -43.39
CA ALA A 266 18.60 -22.91 -42.12
C ALA A 266 18.94 -21.50 -41.65
N ASP A 267 19.31 -20.59 -42.56
CA ASP A 267 19.54 -19.18 -42.24
C ASP A 267 18.26 -18.50 -41.73
N ASP A 268 17.12 -18.73 -42.37
CA ASP A 268 15.82 -18.23 -41.91
C ASP A 268 15.41 -18.81 -40.54
N ARG A 269 15.69 -20.10 -40.27
CA ARG A 269 15.50 -20.67 -38.93
C ARG A 269 16.43 -20.04 -37.89
N ARG A 270 17.72 -19.86 -38.21
CA ARG A 270 18.72 -19.23 -37.34
C ARG A 270 18.33 -17.79 -37.01
N ALA A 271 17.93 -17.00 -38.00
CA ALA A 271 17.51 -15.61 -37.84
C ALA A 271 16.26 -15.51 -36.94
N ARG A 272 15.26 -16.38 -37.14
CA ARG A 272 14.07 -16.43 -36.27
C ARG A 272 14.40 -16.88 -34.84
N ALA A 273 15.33 -17.82 -34.68
CA ALA A 273 15.80 -18.25 -33.36
C ALA A 273 16.54 -17.13 -32.63
N LEU A 274 17.39 -16.37 -33.33
CA LEU A 274 18.07 -15.19 -32.80
C LEU A 274 17.06 -14.14 -32.33
N ALA A 275 16.13 -13.74 -33.20
CA ALA A 275 15.09 -12.75 -32.86
C ALA A 275 14.23 -13.19 -31.66
N SER A 276 13.92 -14.48 -31.55
CA SER A 276 13.17 -15.03 -30.41
C SER A 276 13.98 -14.98 -29.12
N TYR A 277 15.28 -15.27 -29.19
CA TYR A 277 16.19 -15.16 -28.04
C TYR A 277 16.35 -13.70 -27.61
N GLU A 278 16.61 -12.78 -28.54
CA GLU A 278 16.72 -11.34 -28.29
C GLU A 278 15.46 -10.77 -27.61
N ALA A 279 14.27 -11.08 -28.15
CA ALA A 279 13.01 -10.67 -27.52
C ALA A 279 12.85 -11.25 -26.10
N SER A 280 13.31 -12.48 -25.85
CA SER A 280 13.20 -13.12 -24.53
C SER A 280 14.16 -12.54 -23.49
N ILE A 281 15.38 -12.15 -23.89
CA ILE A 281 16.32 -11.49 -22.98
C ILE A 281 15.84 -10.08 -22.65
N GLU A 282 15.33 -9.33 -23.63
CA GLU A 282 14.74 -8.00 -23.39
C GLU A 282 13.58 -8.08 -22.39
N GLN A 283 12.66 -9.04 -22.56
CA GLN A 283 11.55 -9.25 -21.63
C GLN A 283 12.01 -9.62 -20.22
N LEU A 284 13.10 -10.38 -20.09
CA LEU A 284 13.69 -10.72 -18.80
C LEU A 284 14.34 -9.50 -18.15
N LEU A 285 15.13 -8.72 -18.88
CA LEU A 285 15.76 -7.49 -18.39
C LEU A 285 14.71 -6.47 -17.91
N LEU A 286 13.63 -6.28 -18.69
CA LEU A 286 12.51 -5.44 -18.30
C LEU A 286 11.82 -5.95 -17.03
N ALA A 287 11.58 -7.26 -16.91
CA ALA A 287 10.98 -7.84 -15.71
C ALA A 287 11.84 -7.65 -14.46
N MET A 288 13.17 -7.67 -14.61
CA MET A 288 14.13 -7.37 -13.53
C MET A 288 14.25 -5.86 -13.23
N GLY A 289 13.69 -5.00 -14.09
CA GLY A 289 13.80 -3.55 -13.99
C GLY A 289 15.19 -3.02 -14.35
N LEU A 290 15.88 -3.70 -15.28
CA LEU A 290 17.16 -3.29 -15.86
C LEU A 290 16.95 -2.63 -17.22
N PRO A 291 17.82 -1.68 -17.62
CA PRO A 291 17.80 -1.12 -18.97
C PRO A 291 18.27 -2.16 -20.02
N ILE A 292 17.76 -2.03 -21.25
CA ILE A 292 18.03 -2.97 -22.35
C ILE A 292 19.46 -2.81 -22.91
N THR A 293 20.16 -1.74 -22.58
CA THR A 293 21.49 -1.41 -23.12
C THR A 293 22.63 -2.21 -22.51
N ASP A 294 22.38 -2.98 -21.46
CA ASP A 294 23.43 -3.67 -20.72
C ASP A 294 23.81 -4.97 -21.44
N ALA A 295 25.09 -5.09 -21.84
CA ALA A 295 25.65 -6.32 -22.40
C ALA A 295 25.76 -7.38 -21.29
N ILE A 296 24.65 -8.09 -21.07
CA ILE A 296 24.48 -9.07 -20.00
C ILE A 296 24.53 -10.47 -20.58
N GLU A 297 25.35 -11.33 -20.00
CA GLU A 297 25.39 -12.75 -20.29
C GLU A 297 24.70 -13.54 -19.17
N LEU A 298 23.84 -14.49 -19.53
CA LEU A 298 23.20 -15.39 -18.56
C LEU A 298 24.07 -16.62 -18.34
N ASP A 299 24.13 -17.10 -17.10
CA ASP A 299 24.83 -18.34 -16.76
C ASP A 299 24.04 -19.59 -17.20
N ASP A 300 24.67 -20.44 -18.02
CA ASP A 300 24.13 -21.71 -18.53
C ASP A 300 24.00 -22.78 -17.43
N ALA A 301 24.83 -22.71 -16.38
CA ALA A 301 24.99 -23.78 -15.38
C ALA A 301 23.65 -24.18 -14.74
N ALA A 302 22.78 -23.21 -14.48
CA ALA A 302 21.47 -23.46 -13.87
C ALA A 302 20.55 -24.34 -14.74
N LEU A 303 20.64 -24.23 -16.07
CA LEU A 303 19.85 -25.07 -16.99
C LEU A 303 20.42 -26.49 -17.06
N ASP A 304 21.74 -26.64 -17.02
CA ASP A 304 22.39 -27.94 -17.02
C ASP A 304 22.09 -28.71 -15.72
N GLU A 305 22.16 -28.05 -14.56
CA GLU A 305 21.74 -28.62 -13.28
C GLU A 305 20.27 -29.08 -13.32
N LEU A 306 19.37 -28.29 -13.92
CA LEU A 306 17.96 -28.63 -14.05
C LEU A 306 17.75 -29.85 -14.97
N ARG A 307 18.51 -29.95 -16.06
CA ARG A 307 18.48 -31.10 -16.98
C ARG A 307 18.96 -32.38 -16.29
N GLU A 308 20.02 -32.30 -15.50
CA GLU A 308 20.55 -33.43 -14.73
C GLU A 308 19.58 -33.89 -13.64
N ALA A 309 18.94 -32.95 -12.95
CA ALA A 309 17.94 -33.26 -11.92
C ALA A 309 16.69 -33.94 -12.51
N GLY A 310 16.30 -33.56 -13.73
CA GLY A 310 15.11 -34.08 -14.40
C GLY A 310 13.80 -33.74 -13.68
N PRO A 311 12.68 -34.36 -14.07
CA PRO A 311 11.40 -34.17 -13.39
C PRO A 311 11.44 -34.76 -11.98
N LEU A 312 11.53 -33.91 -10.98
CA LEU A 312 11.48 -34.33 -9.57
C LEU A 312 10.06 -34.82 -9.21
N PRO A 313 9.90 -36.02 -8.63
CA PRO A 313 8.61 -36.49 -8.15
C PRO A 313 8.10 -35.58 -7.04
N ALA A 314 6.78 -35.43 -6.93
CA ALA A 314 6.17 -34.67 -5.84
C ALA A 314 6.64 -35.26 -4.49
N PRO A 315 7.18 -34.44 -3.57
CA PRO A 315 7.81 -34.93 -2.34
C PRO A 315 6.81 -35.52 -1.33
N PHE A 316 5.51 -35.44 -1.60
CA PHE A 316 4.44 -35.93 -0.73
C PHE A 316 3.20 -36.33 -1.55
N PRO A 317 2.34 -37.22 -0.99
CA PRO A 317 1.09 -37.63 -1.63
C PRO A 317 0.06 -36.49 -1.68
N LEU A 318 -0.93 -36.62 -2.58
CA LEU A 318 -1.97 -35.62 -2.83
C LEU A 318 -2.73 -35.24 -1.55
N GLU A 319 -3.06 -36.20 -0.71
CA GLU A 319 -3.81 -35.96 0.53
C GLU A 319 -3.04 -35.03 1.48
N ARG A 320 -1.71 -35.23 1.59
CA ARG A 320 -0.85 -34.37 2.39
C ARG A 320 -0.70 -32.98 1.77
N ALA A 321 -0.68 -32.90 0.43
CA ALA A 321 -0.69 -31.63 -0.30
C ALA A 321 -1.96 -30.83 0.03
N LEU A 322 -3.14 -31.47 -0.08
CA LEU A 322 -4.44 -30.86 0.18
C LEU A 322 -4.58 -30.42 1.64
N ALA A 323 -4.18 -31.27 2.60
CA ALA A 323 -4.20 -30.92 4.01
C ALA A 323 -3.29 -29.72 4.32
N THR A 324 -2.09 -29.68 3.73
CA THR A 324 -1.17 -28.55 3.87
C THR A 324 -1.75 -27.28 3.24
N ALA A 325 -2.31 -27.40 2.03
CA ALA A 325 -2.93 -26.29 1.32
C ALA A 325 -4.11 -25.69 2.11
N ALA A 326 -4.99 -26.51 2.69
CA ALA A 326 -6.13 -26.03 3.47
C ALA A 326 -5.75 -25.19 4.72
N VAL A 327 -4.51 -25.37 5.22
CA VAL A 327 -3.95 -24.66 6.37
C VAL A 327 -3.08 -23.48 5.95
N ARG A 328 -2.22 -23.66 4.94
CA ARG A 328 -1.19 -22.69 4.54
C ARG A 328 -1.62 -21.72 3.43
N ARG A 329 -2.75 -21.98 2.76
CA ARG A 329 -3.28 -21.06 1.73
C ARG A 329 -3.70 -19.73 2.35
N LEU A 330 -2.88 -18.71 2.11
CA LEU A 330 -3.07 -17.36 2.62
C LEU A 330 -4.32 -16.68 2.03
N ASP A 331 -4.67 -17.00 0.78
CA ASP A 331 -5.91 -16.57 0.13
C ASP A 331 -7.15 -17.14 0.82
N LEU A 332 -7.13 -18.43 1.17
CA LEU A 332 -8.21 -19.07 1.91
C LEU A 332 -8.35 -18.49 3.32
N ALA A 333 -7.23 -18.23 4.01
CA ALA A 333 -7.23 -17.56 5.31
C ALA A 333 -7.83 -16.15 5.22
N THR A 334 -7.45 -15.37 4.21
CA THR A 334 -8.03 -14.03 3.95
C THR A 334 -9.53 -14.11 3.63
N SER A 335 -9.97 -15.09 2.85
CA SER A 335 -11.39 -15.27 2.54
C SER A 335 -12.22 -15.57 3.80
N ARG A 336 -11.71 -16.42 4.70
CA ARG A 336 -12.33 -16.70 6.02
C ARG A 336 -12.45 -15.45 6.88
N ASP A 337 -11.41 -14.63 6.93
CA ASP A 337 -11.43 -13.41 7.73
C ASP A 337 -12.35 -12.34 7.11
N ARG A 338 -12.40 -12.21 5.77
CA ARG A 338 -13.34 -11.32 5.06
C ARG A 338 -14.81 -11.67 5.31
N GLU A 339 -15.16 -12.95 5.43
CA GLU A 339 -16.51 -13.35 5.86
C GLU A 339 -16.81 -12.84 7.27
N ARG A 340 -15.87 -12.99 8.21
CA ARG A 340 -16.03 -12.49 9.59
C ARG A 340 -16.16 -10.97 9.62
N ASP A 341 -15.39 -10.25 8.81
CA ASP A 341 -15.47 -8.80 8.67
C ASP A 341 -16.85 -8.37 8.16
N ALA A 342 -17.36 -9.06 7.13
CA ALA A 342 -18.69 -8.80 6.61
C ALA A 342 -19.79 -9.01 7.67
N CYS A 343 -19.67 -10.05 8.52
CA CYS A 343 -20.56 -10.24 9.66
C CYS A 343 -20.47 -9.10 10.69
N ARG A 344 -19.27 -8.60 11.00
CA ARG A 344 -19.11 -7.45 11.91
C ARG A 344 -19.71 -6.18 11.32
N HIS A 345 -19.52 -5.93 10.02
CA HIS A 345 -20.15 -4.79 9.35
C HIS A 345 -21.68 -4.86 9.35
N VAL A 346 -22.28 -6.06 9.27
CA VAL A 346 -23.73 -6.22 9.50
C VAL A 346 -24.13 -5.84 10.92
N ALA A 347 -23.32 -6.19 11.93
CA ALA A 347 -23.59 -5.79 13.32
C ALA A 347 -23.52 -4.26 13.50
N VAL A 348 -22.53 -3.60 12.90
CA VAL A 348 -22.41 -2.13 12.90
C VAL A 348 -23.58 -1.47 12.17
N ALA A 349 -23.96 -1.97 10.99
CA ALA A 349 -25.12 -1.43 10.26
C ALA A 349 -26.45 -1.64 10.99
N ARG A 350 -26.58 -2.73 11.76
CA ARG A 350 -27.75 -2.96 12.62
C ARG A 350 -27.77 -2.00 13.80
N ASP A 351 -26.60 -1.70 14.39
CA ASP A 351 -26.49 -0.69 15.44
C ASP A 351 -26.92 0.69 14.93
N ALA A 352 -26.56 1.04 13.69
CA ALA A 352 -26.97 2.27 13.02
C ALA A 352 -28.49 2.42 12.82
N LEU A 353 -29.32 1.39 13.09
CA LEU A 353 -30.79 1.49 13.09
C LEU A 353 -31.41 1.81 14.47
N ARG A 354 -30.62 1.74 15.55
CA ARG A 354 -31.10 2.02 16.91
C ARG A 354 -31.30 3.51 17.13
N MET A 355 -32.19 3.91 18.05
CA MET A 355 -32.32 5.31 18.46
C MET A 355 -30.95 5.90 18.86
N GLY A 356 -30.72 7.16 18.51
CA GLY A 356 -29.59 7.93 19.04
C GLY A 356 -29.96 8.43 20.43
N LEU A 357 -29.05 8.24 21.39
CA LEU A 357 -29.22 8.73 22.75
C LEU A 357 -27.85 9.16 23.25
N ASP A 358 -27.57 10.45 23.27
CA ASP A 358 -26.24 10.97 23.60
C ASP A 358 -26.31 11.81 24.88
N LEU A 359 -25.50 11.43 25.87
CA LEU A 359 -25.30 12.22 27.07
C LEU A 359 -24.25 13.30 26.76
N ARG A 360 -24.61 14.56 26.95
CA ARG A 360 -23.72 15.71 26.84
C ARG A 360 -23.48 16.32 28.21
N VAL A 361 -22.23 16.40 28.61
CA VAL A 361 -21.78 17.09 29.81
C VAL A 361 -20.81 18.17 29.39
N GLY A 362 -21.16 19.42 29.65
CA GLY A 362 -20.34 20.57 29.31
C GLY A 362 -20.13 21.50 30.50
N ALA A 363 -19.00 22.17 30.53
CA ALA A 363 -18.76 23.28 31.44
C ALA A 363 -17.95 24.36 30.73
N GLY A 364 -18.38 25.60 30.88
CA GLY A 364 -17.82 26.79 30.25
C GLY A 364 -17.44 27.85 31.28
N LEU A 365 -16.42 28.62 30.96
CA LEU A 365 -16.07 29.88 31.60
C LEU A 365 -15.98 30.93 30.50
N THR A 366 -16.83 31.95 30.58
CA THR A 366 -16.84 33.06 29.63
C THR A 366 -16.55 34.36 30.36
N THR A 367 -15.64 35.15 29.82
CA THR A 367 -15.29 36.48 30.31
C THR A 367 -15.32 37.47 29.15
N GLU A 368 -15.77 38.68 29.41
CA GLU A 368 -15.78 39.79 28.47
C GLU A 368 -15.19 41.02 29.18
N ASN A 369 -13.96 41.37 28.82
CA ASN A 369 -13.17 42.43 29.45
C ASN A 369 -12.16 43.00 28.45
N ASP A 370 -11.22 43.84 28.88
CA ASP A 370 -10.23 44.43 27.98
C ASP A 370 -8.94 43.58 27.87
N GLN A 371 -8.86 42.45 28.60
CA GLN A 371 -7.66 41.63 28.75
C GLN A 371 -7.85 40.21 28.18
N PRO A 372 -7.18 39.86 27.06
CA PRO A 372 -7.29 38.52 26.50
C PRO A 372 -6.73 37.47 27.47
N PHE A 373 -7.41 36.31 27.53
CA PHE A 373 -7.09 35.20 28.44
C PHE A 373 -7.27 35.47 29.95
N ASP A 374 -7.89 36.59 30.34
CA ASP A 374 -8.17 36.87 31.75
C ASP A 374 -9.52 36.30 32.19
N LEU A 375 -9.46 35.28 33.06
CA LEU A 375 -10.62 34.56 33.59
C LEU A 375 -11.00 34.99 35.03
N ALA A 376 -10.44 36.08 35.57
CA ALA A 376 -10.65 36.47 36.97
C ALA A 376 -12.13 36.68 37.34
N ASP A 377 -12.91 37.27 36.43
CA ASP A 377 -14.36 37.53 36.59
C ASP A 377 -15.21 36.68 35.64
N ALA A 378 -14.72 35.49 35.25
CA ALA A 378 -15.42 34.64 34.30
C ALA A 378 -16.76 34.15 34.86
N ALA A 379 -17.81 34.31 34.06
CA ALA A 379 -19.10 33.67 34.30
C ALA A 379 -18.97 32.16 34.02
N PHE A 380 -19.39 31.35 34.97
CA PHE A 380 -19.45 29.90 34.84
C PHE A 380 -20.79 29.45 34.31
N ASP A 381 -20.75 28.59 33.29
CA ASP A 381 -21.90 27.90 32.75
C ASP A 381 -21.66 26.38 32.77
N SER A 382 -22.73 25.63 33.02
CA SER A 382 -22.69 24.16 33.00
C SER A 382 -23.88 23.61 32.23
N LEU A 383 -23.62 22.61 31.39
CA LEU A 383 -24.62 21.94 30.57
C LEU A 383 -24.68 20.45 30.96
N LEU A 384 -25.88 19.99 31.30
CA LEU A 384 -26.21 18.57 31.32
C LEU A 384 -27.35 18.37 30.32
N GLY A 385 -27.01 17.82 29.16
CA GLY A 385 -27.93 17.60 28.05
C GLY A 385 -28.11 16.12 27.76
N LEU A 386 -29.29 15.76 27.28
CA LEU A 386 -29.56 14.46 26.70
C LEU A 386 -30.15 14.69 25.30
N ASP A 387 -29.41 14.27 24.29
CA ASP A 387 -29.88 14.33 22.91
C ASP A 387 -30.56 13.03 22.53
N VAL A 388 -31.77 13.14 21.99
CA VAL A 388 -32.57 12.00 21.56
C VAL A 388 -32.84 12.12 20.08
N ASP A 389 -32.31 11.16 19.31
CA ASP A 389 -32.60 11.01 17.88
C ASP A 389 -33.52 9.79 17.68
N LEU A 390 -34.81 10.06 17.48
CA LEU A 390 -35.83 9.04 17.29
C LEU A 390 -35.71 8.43 15.88
N PRO A 391 -35.74 7.09 15.73
CA PRO A 391 -35.60 6.42 14.45
C PRO A 391 -36.93 6.43 13.66
N LEU A 392 -37.45 7.61 13.33
CA LEU A 392 -38.73 7.78 12.63
C LEU A 392 -38.62 7.39 11.15
N GLU A 393 -37.56 7.85 10.49
CA GLU A 393 -37.22 7.47 9.13
C GLU A 393 -35.74 7.07 9.04
N ARG A 394 -35.47 5.83 8.61
CA ARG A 394 -34.11 5.28 8.46
C ARG A 394 -33.96 4.49 7.17
N THR A 395 -34.48 5.05 6.10
CA THR A 395 -34.47 4.40 4.78
C THR A 395 -33.05 4.15 4.31
N ASP A 396 -32.13 5.08 4.54
CA ASP A 396 -30.73 4.97 4.15
C ASP A 396 -29.97 3.92 4.97
N GLU A 397 -30.11 3.92 6.29
CA GLU A 397 -29.49 2.92 7.17
C GLU A 397 -30.07 1.53 6.94
N ARG A 398 -31.38 1.43 6.66
CA ARG A 398 -32.02 0.17 6.26
C ARG A 398 -31.43 -0.33 4.95
N ASN A 399 -31.30 0.54 3.95
CA ASN A 399 -30.71 0.18 2.66
C ASN A 399 -29.24 -0.24 2.84
N GLU A 400 -28.49 0.45 3.69
CA GLU A 400 -27.11 0.08 4.03
C GLU A 400 -27.04 -1.28 4.74
N LEU A 401 -27.93 -1.57 5.70
CA LEU A 401 -28.02 -2.89 6.32
C LEU A 401 -28.28 -3.98 5.27
N VAL A 402 -29.20 -3.73 4.34
CA VAL A 402 -29.49 -4.68 3.25
C VAL A 402 -28.25 -4.88 2.37
N ARG A 403 -27.53 -3.82 2.00
CA ARG A 403 -26.25 -3.93 1.27
C ARG A 403 -25.25 -4.78 2.04
N ARG A 404 -25.09 -4.57 3.36
CA ARG A 404 -24.17 -5.36 4.20
C ARG A 404 -24.59 -6.83 4.32
N LEU A 405 -25.89 -7.12 4.41
CA LEU A 405 -26.40 -8.51 4.40
C LEU A 405 -26.11 -9.21 3.07
N VAL A 406 -26.28 -8.52 1.95
CA VAL A 406 -25.94 -9.04 0.62
C VAL A 406 -24.42 -9.27 0.51
N ALA A 407 -23.60 -8.32 0.96
CA ALA A 407 -22.15 -8.44 0.98
C ALA A 407 -21.67 -9.62 1.83
N ALA A 408 -22.26 -9.83 3.01
CA ALA A 408 -21.93 -10.99 3.86
C ALA A 408 -22.27 -12.33 3.21
N ARG A 409 -23.41 -12.41 2.51
CA ARG A 409 -23.75 -13.60 1.70
C ARG A 409 -22.77 -13.79 0.53
N GLY A 410 -22.31 -12.70 -0.09
CA GLY A 410 -21.26 -12.72 -1.10
C GLY A 410 -19.95 -13.29 -0.58
N ALA A 411 -19.44 -12.72 0.52
CA ALA A 411 -18.20 -13.16 1.15
C ALA A 411 -18.22 -14.64 1.55
N ARG A 412 -19.37 -15.12 2.05
CA ARG A 412 -19.56 -16.55 2.33
C ARG A 412 -19.45 -17.43 1.08
N ARG A 413 -20.10 -17.05 -0.02
CA ARG A 413 -20.00 -17.80 -1.29
C ARG A 413 -18.57 -17.78 -1.84
N ASP A 414 -17.86 -16.67 -1.72
CA ASP A 414 -16.47 -16.57 -2.16
C ASP A 414 -15.55 -17.48 -1.33
N ARG A 415 -15.81 -17.62 -0.03
CA ARG A 415 -15.12 -18.59 0.83
C ARG A 415 -15.44 -20.04 0.44
N GLU A 416 -16.70 -20.35 0.16
CA GLU A 416 -17.12 -21.70 -0.28
C GLU A 416 -16.44 -22.05 -1.60
N ARG A 417 -16.48 -21.17 -2.62
CA ARG A 417 -15.81 -21.38 -3.93
C ARG A 417 -14.29 -21.54 -3.88
N LEU A 418 -13.62 -20.92 -2.90
CA LEU A 418 -12.16 -21.04 -2.71
C LEU A 418 -11.79 -22.32 -1.95
N GLY A 419 -12.73 -22.86 -1.18
CA GLY A 419 -12.55 -24.06 -0.36
C GLY A 419 -12.90 -25.34 -1.10
N ASP A 420 -13.92 -25.30 -1.96
CA ASP A 420 -14.24 -26.32 -2.97
C ASP A 420 -13.15 -26.36 -4.05
#